data_AF-A0A7Z9WPX2-F1
#
_entry.id   AF-A0A7Z9WPX2-F1
#
_cell.length_a   1.000
_cell.length_b   1.000
_cell.length_c   1.000
_cell.angle_alpha   90.00
_cell.angle_beta   90.00
_cell.angle_gamma   90.00
#
_symmetry.space_group_name_H-M   'P 1'
#
loop_
_entity.id
_entity.type
_entity.pdbx_description
1 polymer ?
#
loop_
_entity_poly.entity_id
_entity_poly.type
_entity_poly.pdbx_seq_one_letter_code
_entity_poly.pdbx_strand_id
1 'polypeptide(L)' 'VHDMLGLFERFTPKFVKQYVNLSEQILGAFRSFVADVREGRFPEEKHLYNIPEEEFAKLREMLK' A
#
# COMPACT_ATOMS: atom_id res chain seq x y z
N VAL A 1 -9.44 -6.78 20.63
CA VAL A 1 -8.27 -5.95 20.23
C VAL A 1 -8.68 -4.79 19.32
N HIS A 2 -9.50 -5.03 18.29
CA HIS A 2 -9.92 -4.01 17.31
C HIS A 2 -10.52 -2.71 17.92
N ASP A 3 -11.37 -2.81 18.94
CA ASP A 3 -11.99 -1.62 19.55
C ASP A 3 -10.97 -0.73 20.24
N MET A 4 -10.01 -1.33 20.97
CA MET A 4 -8.92 -0.60 21.63
C MET A 4 -7.98 0.08 20.62
N LEU A 5 -7.90 -0.47 19.40
CA LEU A 5 -7.10 0.07 18.30
C LEU A 5 -7.87 1.05 17.40
N GLY A 6 -9.16 1.28 17.64
CA GLY A 6 -9.94 2.21 16.82
C GLY A 6 -10.00 1.80 15.34
N LEU A 7 -10.17 0.51 15.06
CA LEU A 7 -10.31 0.01 13.69
C LEU A 7 -11.64 0.42 13.04
N PHE A 8 -12.70 0.61 13.86
CA PHE A 8 -14.03 1.00 13.40
C PHE A 8 -14.43 2.32 14.09
N GLU A 9 -14.77 3.33 13.30
CA GLU A 9 -15.14 4.66 13.83
C GLU A 9 -16.61 4.74 14.30
N ARG A 10 -17.47 3.87 13.78
CA ARG A 10 -18.93 4.02 13.94
C ARG A 10 -19.44 3.63 15.32
N PHE A 11 -18.65 2.88 16.10
CA PHE A 11 -19.04 2.40 17.42
C PHE A 11 -17.81 2.06 18.28
N THR A 12 -17.69 2.74 19.41
CA THR A 12 -16.73 2.40 20.47
C THR A 12 -17.53 2.09 21.75
N PRO A 13 -17.44 0.87 22.31
CA PRO A 13 -18.15 0.55 23.54
C PRO A 13 -17.73 1.47 24.70
N LYS A 14 -18.67 1.85 25.57
CA LYS A 14 -18.44 2.82 26.66
C LYS A 14 -17.37 2.39 27.67
N PHE A 15 -17.07 1.10 27.76
CA PHE A 15 -16.06 0.54 28.68
C PHE A 15 -14.69 0.34 28.01
N VAL A 16 -14.54 0.72 26.74
CA VAL A 16 -13.28 0.59 25.99
C VAL A 16 -12.54 1.91 26.00
N LYS A 17 -11.26 1.88 26.39
CA LYS A 17 -10.31 2.97 26.13
C LYS A 17 -9.63 2.71 24.79
N GLN A 18 -9.72 3.68 23.89
CA GLN A 18 -8.94 3.66 22.65
C GLN A 18 -7.53 4.18 22.92
N TYR A 19 -6.54 3.44 22.44
CA TYR A 19 -5.13 3.80 22.55
C TYR A 19 -4.59 4.39 21.25
N VAL A 20 -5.26 4.13 20.12
CA VAL A 20 -4.93 4.65 18.80
C VAL A 20 -6.19 4.73 17.94
N ASN A 21 -6.21 5.67 16.99
CA ASN A 21 -7.19 5.70 15.90
C ASN A 21 -6.58 5.08 14.65
N LEU A 22 -6.60 3.75 14.55
CA LEU A 22 -5.95 3.06 13.45
C LEU A 22 -6.70 3.24 12.12
N SER A 23 -8.02 3.45 12.15
CA SER A 23 -8.81 3.67 10.94
C SER A 23 -8.35 4.90 10.15
N GLU A 24 -8.07 6.00 10.83
CA GLU A 24 -7.55 7.23 10.23
C GLU A 24 -6.16 7.03 9.63
N GLN A 25 -5.28 6.29 10.33
CA GLN A 25 -3.94 5.98 9.83
C GLN A 25 -3.99 5.11 8.58
N ILE A 26 -4.86 4.10 8.56
CA ILE A 26 -5.08 3.25 7.38
C ILE A 26 -5.55 4.09 6.20
N LEU A 27 -6.54 4.97 6.40
CA LEU A 27 -7.02 5.88 5.37
C LEU A 27 -5.92 6.81 4.86
N GLY A 28 -5.07 7.32 5.76
CA GLY A 28 -3.89 8.10 5.41
C GLY A 28 -2.93 7.33 4.52
N ALA A 29 -2.58 6.10 4.89
CA ALA A 29 -1.69 5.25 4.12
C ALA A 29 -2.22 4.97 2.70
N PHE A 30 -3.53 4.70 2.56
CA PHE A 30 -4.14 4.52 1.24
C PHE A 30 -4.09 5.80 0.40
N ARG A 31 -4.35 6.97 1.00
CA ARG A 31 -4.24 8.26 0.29
C ARG A 31 -2.81 8.51 -0.21
N SER A 32 -1.82 8.27 0.63
CA SER A 32 -0.40 8.40 0.26
C SER A 32 -0.04 7.44 -0.88
N PHE A 33 -0.43 6.17 -0.78
CA PHE A 33 -0.22 5.20 -1.85
C PHE A 33 -0.85 5.64 -3.18
N VAL A 34 -2.10 6.10 -3.14
CA VAL A 34 -2.79 6.60 -4.34
C VAL A 34 -2.06 7.80 -4.94
N ALA A 35 -1.56 8.72 -4.11
CA ALA A 35 -0.75 9.85 -4.58
C ALA A 35 0.55 9.37 -5.23
N ASP A 36 1.28 8.47 -4.58
CA ASP A 36 2.54 7.92 -5.11
C ASP A 36 2.36 7.22 -6.45
N VAL A 37 1.28 6.46 -6.64
CA VAL A 37 0.95 5.82 -7.93
C VAL A 37 0.59 6.86 -8.99
N ARG A 38 -0.25 7.84 -8.66
CA ARG A 38 -0.69 8.87 -9.61
C ARG A 38 0.44 9.79 -10.06
N GLU A 39 1.39 10.05 -9.16
CA GLU A 39 2.55 10.91 -9.41
C GLU A 39 3.76 10.12 -9.91
N GLY A 40 3.62 8.81 -10.11
CA GLY A 40 4.67 7.94 -10.63
C GLY A 40 5.87 7.74 -9.69
N ARG A 41 5.72 8.08 -8.40
CA ARG A 41 6.74 7.81 -7.37
C ARG A 41 6.79 6.34 -6.97
N PHE A 42 5.64 5.65 -7.05
CA PHE A 42 5.55 4.22 -6.85
C PHE A 42 5.14 3.51 -8.16
N PRO A 43 5.76 2.38 -8.52
CA PRO A 43 6.85 1.70 -7.79
C PRO A 43 8.23 2.38 -7.95
N GLU A 44 8.96 2.50 -6.85
CA GLU A 44 10.41 2.77 -6.87
C GLU A 44 11.21 1.57 -7.43
N GLU A 45 12.44 1.80 -7.89
CA GLU A 45 13.33 0.76 -8.44
C GLU A 45 13.49 -0.47 -7.53
N LYS A 46 13.57 -0.28 -6.21
CA LYS A 46 13.65 -1.38 -5.22
C LYS A 46 12.44 -2.31 -5.21
N HIS A 47 11.30 -1.87 -5.74
CA HIS A 47 10.07 -2.65 -5.84
C HIS A 47 9.93 -3.35 -7.20
N LEU A 48 10.89 -3.15 -8.11
CA LEU A 48 10.91 -3.75 -9.43
C LEU A 48 11.87 -4.94 -9.45
N TYR A 49 11.47 -5.99 -10.15
CA TYR A 49 12.39 -7.02 -10.58
C TYR A 49 12.90 -6.67 -11.97
N ASN A 50 14.21 -6.63 -12.14
CA ASN A 50 14.82 -6.38 -13.44
C ASN A 50 14.99 -7.70 -14.20
N ILE A 51 14.70 -7.66 -15.50
CA ILE A 51 15.00 -8.75 -16.42
C ILE A 51 16.45 -8.60 -16.91
N PRO A 52 17.26 -9.67 -16.91
CA PRO A 52 18.57 -9.63 -17.55
C PRO A 52 18.45 -9.31 -19.04
N GLU A 53 19.36 -8.51 -19.57
CA GLU A 53 19.33 -8.05 -20.97
C GLU A 53 19.24 -9.20 -21.99
N GLU A 54 19.93 -10.31 -21.73
CA GLU A 54 19.89 -11.50 -22.60
C GLU A 54 18.47 -12.10 -22.69
N GLU A 55 17.78 -12.20 -21.55
CA GLU A 55 16.41 -12.74 -21.49
C GLU A 55 15.41 -11.76 -22.10
N PHE A 56 15.63 -10.45 -21.94
CA PHE A 56 14.80 -9.43 -22.57
C PHE A 56 14.91 -9.46 -24.11
N ALA A 57 16.12 -9.67 -24.64
CA ALA A 57 16.34 -9.79 -26.07
C ALA A 57 15.61 -11.01 -26.66
N LYS A 58 15.68 -12.18 -25.99
CA LYS A 58 14.95 -13.38 -26.39
C LYS A 58 13.43 -13.15 -26.41
N LEU A 59 12.89 -12.56 -25.35
CA LEU A 59 11.46 -12.24 -25.26
C LEU A 59 11.01 -11.33 -26.40
N ARG A 60 11.80 -10.30 -26.74
CA ARG A 60 11.48 -9.40 -27.86
C ARG A 60 11.44 -10.09 -29.22
N GLU A 61 12.34 -11.04 -29.47
CA GLU A 61 12.33 -11.81 -30.72
C GLU A 61 11.11 -12.73 -30.79
N MET A 62 10.66 -13.31 -29.67
CA MET A 62 9.47 -14.18 -29.63
C MET A 62 8.13 -13.46 -29.85
N LEU A 63 8.09 -12.14 -29.63
CA LEU A 63 6.87 -11.33 -29.76
C LEU A 63 6.70 -10.67 -31.14
N LYS A 64 7.67 -10.85 -32.05
CA LYS A 64 7.59 -10.41 -33.45
C LYS A 64 6.89 -11.47 -34.31
#